data_AF-A0A536ZFM0-F1
#
_entry.id   AF-A0A536ZFM0-F1
#
_cell.length_a   1.000
_cell.length_b   1.000
_cell.length_c   1.000
_cell.angle_alpha   90.00
_cell.angle_beta   90.00
_cell.angle_gamma   90.00
#
_symmetry.space_group_name_H-M   'P 1'
#
loop_
_entity.id
_entity.type
_entity.pdbx_description
1 polymer ?
#
loop_
_entity_poly.entity_id
_entity_poly.type
_entity_poly.pdbx_seq_one_letter_code
_entity_poly.pdbx_strand_id
1 'polypeptide(L)'
;SMPNGTYIDMCSKLPVVDPVRITMPTLILRGQYDGIAGFDDLIEFFKRLPHPDKQFSVIAGVSHASFQQKNYLMVYHILHAYFTQPAPVYVGPS
;
A
#
# COMPACT_ATOMS: atom_id res chain seq x y z
N SER A 1 -5.07 30.05 12.98
CA SER A 1 -5.97 29.18 12.21
C SER A 1 -5.12 28.41 11.23
N MET A 2 -5.13 27.07 11.27
CA MET A 2 -4.54 26.29 10.18
C MET A 2 -5.36 26.57 8.90
N PRO A 3 -4.74 26.81 7.74
CA PRO A 3 -5.48 27.04 6.52
C PRO A 3 -6.12 25.71 6.09
N ASN A 4 -7.42 25.56 6.34
CA ASN A 4 -8.21 24.37 5.96
C ASN A 4 -8.28 24.14 4.43
N GLY A 5 -7.73 25.05 3.61
CA GLY A 5 -7.83 25.00 2.16
C GLY A 5 -7.12 23.80 1.52
N THR A 6 -5.94 23.41 2.00
CA THR A 6 -5.19 22.26 1.45
C THR A 6 -5.80 20.92 1.85
N TYR A 7 -6.38 20.82 3.04
CA TYR A 7 -7.08 19.61 3.49
C TYR A 7 -8.38 19.37 2.71
N ILE A 8 -9.15 20.44 2.47
CA ILE A 8 -10.37 20.38 1.64
C ILE A 8 -10.02 20.03 0.19
N ASP A 9 -8.94 20.60 -0.37
CA ASP A 9 -8.51 20.28 -1.74
C ASP A 9 -8.02 18.83 -1.87
N MET A 10 -7.30 18.31 -0.86
CA MET A 10 -6.93 16.91 -0.78
C MET A 10 -8.17 16.01 -0.78
N CYS A 11 -9.12 16.24 0.12
CA CYS A 11 -10.32 15.39 0.22
C CYS A 11 -11.25 15.50 -1.00
N SER A 12 -11.25 16.61 -1.72
CA SER A 12 -12.18 16.86 -2.85
C SER A 12 -11.61 16.58 -4.24
N LYS A 13 -10.28 16.62 -4.42
CA LYS A 13 -9.61 16.43 -5.72
C LYS A 13 -8.57 15.32 -5.75
N LEU A 14 -8.45 14.52 -4.67
CA LEU A 14 -7.62 13.34 -4.70
C LEU A 14 -8.01 12.47 -5.91
N PRO A 15 -7.07 12.12 -6.81
CA PRO A 15 -7.32 11.07 -7.77
C PRO A 15 -7.53 9.77 -7.00
N VAL A 16 -8.80 9.48 -6.70
CA VAL A 16 -9.19 8.22 -6.05
C VAL A 16 -9.00 7.14 -7.08
N VAL A 17 -7.91 6.40 -6.95
CA VAL A 17 -7.65 5.23 -7.79
C VAL A 17 -8.71 4.20 -7.48
N ASP A 18 -9.46 3.78 -8.49
CA ASP A 18 -10.40 2.68 -8.38
C ASP A 18 -9.62 1.36 -8.26
N PRO A 19 -9.67 0.65 -7.11
CA PRO A 19 -8.92 -0.59 -6.91
C PRO A 19 -9.30 -1.69 -7.92
N VAL A 20 -10.51 -1.67 -8.46
CA VAL A 20 -10.97 -2.66 -9.44
C VAL A 20 -10.25 -2.52 -10.78
N ARG A 21 -9.67 -1.34 -11.06
CA ARG A 21 -8.91 -1.10 -12.29
C ARG A 21 -7.44 -1.55 -12.19
N ILE A 22 -6.98 -1.99 -11.02
CA ILE A 22 -5.61 -2.45 -10.80
C ILE A 22 -5.52 -3.95 -11.07
N THR A 23 -5.34 -4.31 -12.33
CA THR A 23 -5.34 -5.71 -12.79
C THR A 23 -3.96 -6.39 -12.71
N MET A 24 -2.95 -5.71 -12.18
CA MET A 24 -1.59 -6.24 -12.03
C MET A 24 -1.28 -6.67 -10.59
N PRO A 25 -0.24 -7.50 -10.36
CA PRO A 25 0.26 -7.78 -9.02
C PRO A 25 0.48 -6.51 -8.21
N THR A 26 0.05 -6.50 -6.95
CA THR A 26 0.06 -5.29 -6.13
C THR A 26 0.57 -5.55 -4.72
N LEU A 27 1.51 -4.72 -4.26
CA LEU A 27 2.00 -4.69 -2.88
C LEU A 27 1.55 -3.40 -2.18
N ILE A 28 0.89 -3.53 -1.04
CA ILE A 28 0.53 -2.43 -0.14
C ILE A 28 1.44 -2.45 1.08
N LEU A 29 2.21 -1.38 1.26
CA LEU A 29 3.11 -1.17 2.40
C LEU A 29 2.52 -0.11 3.32
N ARG A 30 2.45 -0.42 4.62
CA ARG A 30 1.92 0.50 5.62
C ARG A 30 2.79 0.51 6.87
N GLY A 31 3.17 1.70 7.32
CA GLY A 31 3.84 1.88 8.60
C GLY A 31 2.88 1.65 9.77
N GLN A 32 3.35 1.03 10.85
CA GLN A 32 2.58 0.84 12.09
C GLN A 32 1.99 2.16 12.62
N TYR A 33 2.73 3.26 12.50
CA TYR A 33 2.37 4.59 13.02
C TYR A 33 2.00 5.57 11.89
N ASP A 34 1.43 5.06 10.79
CA ASP A 34 0.87 5.94 9.76
C ASP A 34 -0.42 6.59 10.26
N GLY A 35 -0.40 7.93 10.39
CA GLY A 35 -1.54 8.73 10.83
C GLY A 35 -2.37 9.34 9.69
N ILE A 36 -2.01 9.05 8.43
CA ILE A 36 -2.68 9.60 7.23
C ILE A 36 -3.54 8.52 6.58
N ALA A 37 -3.01 7.30 6.45
CA ALA A 37 -3.73 6.17 5.86
C ALA A 37 -4.30 5.23 6.94
N GLY A 38 -5.63 5.24 7.08
CA GLY A 38 -6.35 4.36 7.99
C GLY A 38 -6.13 2.88 7.65
N PHE A 39 -6.01 2.03 8.66
CA PHE A 39 -5.81 0.59 8.45
C PHE A 39 -7.00 -0.04 7.71
N ASP A 40 -8.22 0.25 8.17
CA ASP A 40 -9.44 -0.32 7.60
C ASP A 40 -9.66 0.13 6.15
N ASP A 41 -9.36 1.39 5.82
CA ASP A 41 -9.44 1.90 4.45
C ASP A 41 -8.50 1.14 3.51
N LEU A 42 -7.27 0.87 3.95
CA LEU A 42 -6.30 0.11 3.16
C LEU A 42 -6.69 -1.37 3.03
N ILE A 43 -7.32 -1.95 4.05
CA ILE A 43 -7.84 -3.32 3.99
C ILE A 43 -9.03 -3.40 3.03
N GLU A 44 -9.94 -2.43 3.05
CA GLU A 44 -11.04 -2.36 2.09
C GLU A 44 -10.55 -2.16 0.65
N PHE A 45 -9.54 -1.33 0.46
CA PHE A 45 -8.86 -1.19 -0.83
C PHE A 45 -8.24 -2.52 -1.28
N PHE A 46 -7.50 -3.19 -0.39
CA PHE A 46 -6.86 -4.48 -0.65
C PHE A 46 -7.85 -5.57 -1.05
N LYS A 47 -9.01 -5.65 -0.38
CA LYS A 47 -10.07 -6.61 -0.70
C LYS A 47 -10.56 -6.45 -2.13
N ARG A 48 -10.70 -5.21 -2.61
CA ARG A 48 -11.24 -4.89 -3.95
C ARG A 48 -10.27 -5.11 -5.10
N LEU A 49 -8.97 -5.29 -4.83
CA LEU A 49 -7.99 -5.59 -5.88
C LEU A 49 -8.34 -6.91 -6.60
N PRO A 50 -8.50 -6.90 -7.93
CA PRO A 50 -8.93 -8.08 -8.69
C PRO A 50 -7.81 -9.10 -8.88
N HIS A 51 -6.54 -8.67 -8.89
CA HIS A 51 -5.41 -9.56 -9.10
C HIS A 51 -5.15 -10.42 -7.84
N PRO A 52 -5.01 -11.76 -7.96
CA PRO A 52 -4.84 -12.64 -6.81
C PRO A 52 -3.44 -12.55 -6.18
N ASP A 53 -2.42 -12.21 -6.97
CA ASP A 53 -1.07 -11.90 -6.45
C ASP A 53 -1.07 -10.48 -5.86
N LYS A 54 -1.59 -10.37 -4.65
CA LYS A 54 -1.65 -9.13 -3.88
C LYS A 54 -1.14 -9.35 -2.47
N GLN A 55 -0.31 -8.44 -1.99
CA GLN A 55 0.36 -8.53 -0.69
C GLN A 55 0.09 -7.29 0.16
N PHE A 56 -0.06 -7.50 1.46
CA PHE A 56 -0.26 -6.43 2.44
C PHE A 56 0.76 -6.60 3.57
N SER A 57 1.56 -5.57 3.84
CA SER A 57 2.61 -5.61 4.86
C SER A 57 2.53 -4.43 5.81
N VAL A 58 2.50 -4.74 7.11
CA VAL A 58 2.62 -3.75 8.20
C VAL A 58 4.05 -3.73 8.70
N ILE A 59 4.68 -2.56 8.67
CA ILE A 59 6.09 -2.40 9.04
C ILE A 59 6.18 -1.79 10.44
N ALA A 60 6.64 -2.59 11.40
CA ALA A 60 6.78 -2.19 12.79
C ALA A 60 7.82 -1.06 12.95
N GLY A 61 7.52 -0.07 13.79
CA GLY A 61 8.44 1.05 14.03
C GLY A 61 8.58 2.05 12.87
N VAL A 62 7.72 1.96 11.85
CA VAL A 62 7.70 2.87 10.70
C VAL A 62 6.43 3.72 10.73
N SER A 63 6.58 5.00 10.40
CA SER A 63 5.48 5.97 10.21
C SER A 63 5.30 6.28 8.73
N HIS A 64 4.49 7.29 8.39
CA HIS A 64 4.19 7.67 7.00
C HIS A 64 5.44 7.85 6.10
N ALA A 65 6.51 8.48 6.62
CA ALA A 65 7.74 8.72 5.87
C ALA A 65 8.66 7.48 5.77
N SER A 66 8.12 6.36 5.29
CA SER A 66 8.73 5.02 5.39
C SER A 66 10.17 4.93 4.86
N PHE A 67 10.52 5.69 3.82
CA PHE A 67 11.85 5.69 3.20
C PHE A 67 12.86 6.64 3.86
N GLN A 68 12.43 7.54 4.74
CA GLN A 68 13.29 8.57 5.35
C GLN A 68 13.58 8.30 6.83
N GLN A 69 13.19 7.12 7.33
CA GLN A 69 13.27 6.76 8.74
C GLN A 69 14.37 5.75 9.04
N LYS A 70 14.72 5.59 10.32
CA LYS A 70 15.76 4.66 10.78
C LYS A 70 15.60 3.23 10.24
N ASN A 71 14.35 2.77 10.10
CA ASN A 71 14.03 1.41 9.66
C ASN A 71 13.78 1.29 8.15
N TYR A 72 14.23 2.26 7.34
CA TYR A 72 13.99 2.28 5.89
C TYR A 72 14.48 1.02 5.16
N LEU A 73 15.53 0.35 5.67
CA LEU A 73 16.04 -0.91 5.12
C LEU A 73 15.00 -2.04 5.15
N MET A 74 14.06 -2.03 6.11
CA MET A 74 12.96 -3.01 6.14
C MET A 74 12.04 -2.83 4.93
N VAL A 75 11.79 -1.58 4.52
CA VAL A 75 11.00 -1.27 3.33
C VAL A 75 11.69 -1.81 2.09
N TYR A 76 12.99 -1.57 1.95
CA TYR A 76 13.77 -2.11 0.83
C TYR A 76 13.82 -3.63 0.81
N HIS A 77 13.92 -4.28 1.97
CA HIS A 77 13.88 -5.74 2.06
C HIS A 77 12.55 -6.29 1.54
N ILE A 78 11.42 -5.71 1.95
CA ILE A 78 10.09 -6.15 1.50
C ILE A 78 9.92 -5.91 -0.01
N LEU A 79 10.36 -4.76 -0.53
CA LEU A 79 10.34 -4.48 -1.96
C LEU A 79 11.18 -5.49 -2.75
N HIS A 80 12.40 -5.77 -2.29
CA HIS A 80 13.26 -6.75 -2.92
C HIS A 80 12.60 -8.14 -2.92
N ALA A 81 12.06 -8.59 -1.79
CA ALA A 81 11.36 -9.87 -1.69
C ALA A 81 10.19 -9.96 -2.66
N TYR A 82 9.38 -8.90 -2.77
CA TYR A 82 8.26 -8.84 -3.72
C TYR A 82 8.71 -8.95 -5.18
N PHE A 83 9.71 -8.18 -5.61
CA PHE A 83 10.18 -8.21 -7.00
C PHE A 83 10.99 -9.46 -7.36
N THR A 84 11.55 -10.15 -6.37
CA THR A 84 12.34 -11.38 -6.57
C THR A 84 11.56 -12.65 -6.29
N GLN A 85 10.27 -12.55 -5.96
CA GLN A 85 9.41 -13.70 -5.73
C GLN A 85 9.33 -14.58 -7.00
N PRO A 86 9.60 -15.89 -6.90
CA PRO A 86 9.44 -16.80 -8.04
C PRO A 86 8.00 -16.84 -8.55
N ALA A 87 7.84 -17.01 -9.86
CA ALA A 87 6.53 -17.18 -10.46
C ALA A 87 5.85 -18.47 -9.95
N PRO A 88 4.52 -18.47 -9.75
CA PRO A 88 3.81 -19.66 -9.31
C PRO A 88 3.88 -20.75 -10.38
N VAL A 89 4.23 -21.98 -9.96
CA VAL A 89 4.23 -23.16 -10.86
C VAL A 89 2.80 -23.61 -11.18
N TYR A 90 1.88 -23.42 -10.24
CA TYR A 90 0.46 -23.72 -10.40
C TYR A 90 -0.35 -22.45 -10.63
N VAL A 91 -1.05 -22.35 -11.77
CA VAL A 91 -1.84 -21.17 -12.16
C VAL A 91 -3.35 -21.41 -12.16
N GLY A 92 -3.79 -22.55 -11.61
CA GLY A 92 -5.19 -22.98 -11.67
C GLY A 92 -5.46 -24.00 -12.80
N PRO A 93 -6.69 -24.52 -12.89
CA PRO A 93 -7.09 -25.40 -13.99
C PRO A 93 -7.13 -24.64 -15.33
N SER A 94 -6.74 -25.35 -16.40
CA SER A 94 -6.68 -24.87 -17.79
C SER A 94 -8.02 -24.44 -18.38
#